data_AF-A0A0K9P0N1-F1
#
_entry.id   AF-A0A0K9P0N1-F1
#
_cell.length_a   1.000
_cell.length_b   1.000
_cell.length_c   1.000
_cell.angle_alpha   90.00
_cell.angle_beta   90.00
_cell.angle_gamma   90.00
#
_symmetry.space_group_name_H-M   'P 1'
#
loop_
_entity.id
_entity.type
_entity.pdbx_description
1 polymer ?
#
loop_
_entity_poly.entity_id
_entity_poly.type
_entity_poly.pdbx_seq_one_letter_code
_entity_poly.pdbx_strand_id
1 'polypeptide(L)' 'MIQTKRIFTSIFEIGKIFGTIDEAESEYYEQVGNLGFSVRKSTSRKIANEVVYKKYVCSKEGTSIIHREETLTDNGK' A
#
# COMPACT_ATOMS: atom_id res chain seq x y z
N MET A 1 -11.00 -13.66 -5.79
CA MET A 1 -9.64 -13.43 -5.22
C MET A 1 -8.64 -12.80 -6.22
N ILE A 2 -9.03 -12.40 -7.44
CA ILE A 2 -8.08 -12.04 -8.50
C ILE A 2 -7.75 -10.52 -8.53
N GLN A 3 -8.68 -9.63 -8.15
CA GLN A 3 -8.45 -8.17 -8.25
C GLN A 3 -7.28 -7.67 -7.38
N THR A 4 -7.16 -8.14 -6.14
CA THR A 4 -6.14 -7.66 -5.19
C THR A 4 -4.72 -7.94 -5.66
N LYS A 5 -4.49 -9.03 -6.41
CA LYS A 5 -3.16 -9.41 -6.91
C LYS A 5 -2.68 -8.52 -8.06
N ARG A 6 -3.59 -7.97 -8.88
CA ARG A 6 -3.22 -7.21 -10.10
C ARG A 6 -2.99 -5.73 -9.81
N ILE A 7 -3.71 -5.16 -8.85
CA ILE A 7 -3.53 -3.78 -8.36
C ILE A 7 -2.17 -3.66 -7.66
N PHE A 8 -1.83 -4.63 -6.81
CA PHE A 8 -0.60 -4.61 -6.03
C PHE A 8 0.68 -4.53 -6.87
N THR A 9 0.72 -5.14 -8.04
CA THR A 9 1.93 -5.18 -8.88
C THR A 9 2.16 -3.88 -9.67
N SER A 10 1.15 -3.03 -9.83
CA SER A 10 1.25 -1.80 -10.64
C SER A 10 1.58 -0.55 -9.82
N ILE A 11 1.43 -0.60 -8.50
CA ILE A 11 1.58 0.56 -7.61
C ILE A 11 2.95 0.57 -6.91
N PHE A 12 3.47 -0.61 -6.58
CA PHE A 12 4.75 -0.73 -5.90
C PHE A 12 5.88 -0.92 -6.90
N GLU A 13 6.92 -0.09 -6.79
CA GLU A 13 8.18 -0.28 -7.52
C GLU A 13 8.93 -1.48 -6.94
N ILE A 14 9.23 -2.47 -7.79
CA ILE A 14 10.00 -3.64 -7.38
C ILE A 14 11.47 -3.26 -7.28
N GLY A 15 12.10 -3.54 -6.14
CA GLY A 15 13.54 -3.32 -5.94
C GLY A 15 13.91 -1.98 -5.31
N LYS A 16 12.92 -1.19 -4.87
CA LYS A 16 13.18 0.02 -4.08
C LYS A 16 13.94 -0.31 -2.79
N ILE A 17 14.95 0.50 -2.49
CA ILE A 17 15.80 0.38 -1.30
C ILE A 17 15.37 1.43 -0.28
N PHE A 18 15.24 1.02 0.97
CA PHE A 18 14.92 1.89 2.10
C PHE A 18 16.09 1.88 3.10
N GLY A 19 16.31 3.01 3.79
CA GLY A 19 17.34 3.09 4.82
C GLY A 19 16.95 2.35 6.10
N THR A 20 15.64 2.23 6.36
CA THR A 20 15.11 1.51 7.53
C THR A 20 13.83 0.73 7.20
N ILE A 21 13.48 -0.21 8.06
CA ILE A 21 12.23 -0.96 7.96
C ILE A 21 11.02 -0.04 8.19
N ASP A 22 11.14 0.93 9.09
CA ASP A 22 10.07 1.86 9.43
C ASP A 22 9.74 2.79 8.26
N GLU A 23 10.75 3.23 7.51
CA GLU A 23 10.59 3.98 6.26
C GLU A 23 9.83 3.17 5.21
N ALA A 24 10.23 1.90 5.01
CA ALA A 24 9.55 0.98 4.11
C ALA A 24 8.09 0.74 4.51
N GLU A 25 7.81 0.64 5.82
CA GLU A 25 6.46 0.48 6.36
C GLU A 25 5.60 1.72 6.18
N SER A 26 6.15 2.90 6.47
CA SER A 26 5.43 4.17 6.33
C SER A 26 4.97 4.38 4.90
N GLU A 27 5.88 4.21 3.94
CA GLU A 27 5.55 4.36 2.53
C GLU A 27 4.54 3.31 2.06
N TYR A 28 4.69 2.06 2.52
CA TYR A 28 3.73 1.01 2.22
C TYR A 28 2.31 1.36 2.71
N TYR A 29 2.19 1.81 3.97
CA TYR A 29 0.91 2.18 4.57
C TYR A 29 0.26 3.38 3.89
N GLU A 30 1.04 4.38 3.50
CA GLU A 30 0.55 5.52 2.74
C GLU A 30 -0.01 5.09 1.38
N GLN A 31 0.74 4.30 0.61
CA GLN A 31 0.31 3.85 -0.71
C GLN A 31 -0.94 2.97 -0.65
N VAL A 32 -1.01 1.99 0.26
CA VAL A 32 -2.21 1.16 0.40
C VAL A 32 -3.40 1.96 0.96
N GLY A 33 -3.15 2.91 1.86
CA GLY A 33 -4.16 3.81 2.41
C GLY A 33 -4.78 4.72 1.35
N ASN A 34 -3.96 5.27 0.44
CA ASN A 34 -4.41 6.06 -0.71
C ASN A 34 -5.30 5.26 -1.68
N LEU A 35 -5.21 3.94 -1.66
CA LEU A 35 -6.06 3.02 -2.43
C LEU A 35 -7.31 2.56 -1.66
N GLY A 36 -7.52 3.09 -0.44
CA GLY A 36 -8.60 2.70 0.47
C GLY A 36 -8.35 1.39 1.22
N PHE A 37 -7.18 0.78 1.12
CA PHE A 37 -6.88 -0.42 1.91
C PHE A 37 -6.44 -0.06 3.32
N SER A 38 -6.93 -0.82 4.30
CA SER A 38 -6.45 -0.78 5.69
C SER A 38 -5.73 -2.09 6.02
N VAL A 39 -4.48 -1.99 6.48
CA VAL A 39 -3.67 -3.15 6.89
C VAL A 39 -4.14 -3.62 8.27
N ARG A 40 -4.50 -4.90 8.38
CA ARG A 40 -5.02 -5.48 9.64
C ARG A 40 -4.06 -6.43 10.31
N LYS A 41 -3.20 -7.11 9.54
CA LYS A 41 -2.24 -8.07 10.05
C LYS A 41 -0.91 -7.90 9.35
N SER A 42 0.15 -7.91 10.13
CA SER A 42 1.53 -8.04 9.65
C SER A 42 2.14 -9.32 10.24
N THR A 43 2.94 -10.01 9.43
CA THR A 43 3.75 -11.14 9.88
C THR A 43 5.16 -10.90 9.43
N SER A 44 6.10 -10.90 10.38
CA SER A 44 7.53 -10.71 10.10
C SER A 44 8.28 -12.02 10.30
N ARG A 45 9.23 -12.31 9.43
CA ARG A 45 10.25 -13.33 9.67
C ARG A 45 11.57 -12.63 9.95
N LYS A 46 12.20 -13.01 11.06
CA LYS A 46 13.52 -12.53 11.44
C LYS A 46 14.52 -13.69 11.42
N ILE A 47 15.76 -13.41 11.01
CA ILE A 47 16.91 -14.33 11.14
C ILE A 47 18.02 -13.53 11.80
N ALA A 48 18.64 -14.06 12.86
CA ALA A 48 19.69 -13.39 13.60
C ALA A 48 19.35 -11.92 13.98
N ASN A 49 18.11 -11.69 14.43
CA ASN A 49 17.52 -10.39 14.76
C ASN A 49 17.26 -9.42 13.60
N GLU A 50 17.60 -9.78 12.36
CA GLU A 50 17.31 -8.97 11.17
C GLU A 50 16.00 -9.39 10.51
N VAL A 51 15.19 -8.43 10.03
CA VAL A 51 13.95 -8.72 9.31
C VAL A 51 14.28 -9.15 7.88
N VAL A 52 13.92 -10.38 7.54
CA VAL A 52 14.13 -10.96 6.20
C VAL A 52 12.94 -10.69 5.28
N TYR A 53 11.72 -10.76 5.83
CA TYR A 53 10.53 -10.33 5.11
C TYR A 53 9.42 -9.93 6.07
N LYS A 54 8.51 -9.07 5.59
CA LYS A 54 7.21 -8.79 6.19
C LYS A 54 6.10 -9.10 5.18
N LYS A 55 5.04 -9.76 5.64
CA LYS A 55 3.80 -9.98 4.88
C LYS A 55 2.69 -9.18 5.53
N TYR A 56 1.94 -8.44 4.72
CA TYR A 56 0.80 -7.66 5.18
C TYR A 56 -0.48 -8.20 4.58
N VAL A 57 -1.56 -8.15 5.36
CA VAL A 57 -2.90 -8.50 4.92
C VAL A 57 -3.81 -7.29 5.14
N CYS A 58 -4.48 -6.87 4.07
CA CYS A 58 -5.43 -5.77 4.09
C CYS A 58 -6.87 -6.27 4.12
N SER A 59 -7.79 -5.51 4.71
CA SER A 59 -9.23 -5.72 4.50
C SER A 59 -9.67 -5.25 3.12
N LYS A 60 -10.73 -5.88 2.61
CA LYS A 60 -11.35 -5.60 1.31
C LYS A 60 -12.24 -4.36 1.38
N GLU A 61 -11.66 -3.22 1.75
CA GLU A 61 -12.33 -1.91 1.70
C GLU A 61 -11.58 -0.95 0.76
N GLY A 62 -10.81 -1.48 -0.20
CA GLY A 62 -10.22 -0.66 -1.26
C GLY A 62 -11.31 0.00 -2.08
N THR A 63 -11.41 1.33 -2.00
CA THR A 63 -12.21 2.12 -2.93
C THR A 63 -11.76 1.76 -4.34
N SER A 64 -12.70 1.33 -5.18
CA SER A 64 -12.44 1.24 -6.61
C SER A 64 -11.93 2.60 -7.06
N ILE A 65 -10.67 2.68 -7.47
CA ILE A 65 -10.11 3.81 -8.22
C ILE A 65 -10.86 3.93 -9.55
N ILE A 66 -12.05 4.52 -9.47
CA ILE A 66 -12.58 5.52 -10.36
C ILE A 66 -13.03 6.64 -9.41
N HIS A 67 -12.68 7.89 -9.71
CA HIS A 67 -12.73 9.09 -8.86
C HIS A 67 -11.43 9.44 -8.13
N ARG A 68 -10.36 9.64 -8.90
CA ARG A 68 -9.46 10.76 -8.60
C ARG A 68 -9.06 11.54 -9.85
N GLU A 69 -10.06 11.88 -10.66
CA GLU A 69 -10.03 13.01 -11.61
C GLU A 69 -11.42 13.66 -11.59
N GLU A 70 -11.63 14.61 -10.69
CA GLU A 70 -12.58 15.75 -10.79
C GLU A 70 -12.58 16.50 -9.45
N THR A 71 -11.53 17.28 -9.18
CA THR A 71 -11.63 18.48 -8.31
C THR A 71 -10.61 19.52 -8.75
N LEU A 72 -10.49 19.75 -10.06
CA LEU A 72 -9.84 20.95 -10.60
C LEU A 72 -10.56 21.40 -11.88
N THR A 73 -11.88 21.64 -11.80
CA THR A 73 -12.64 22.66 -12.56
C THR A 73 -14.13 22.52 -12.23
N ASP A 74 -14.68 23.33 -11.33
CA ASP A 74 -15.95 24.03 -11.58
C ASP A 74 -16.16 25.12 -10.52
N ASN A 75 -16.71 26.24 -10.98
CA ASN A 75 -16.54 27.57 -10.44
C ASN A 75 -17.40 27.84 -9.22
N GLY A 76 -16.82 28.58 -8.28
CA GLY A 76 -17.57 29.28 -7.25
C GLY A 76 -18.66 30.16 -7.88
N LYS A 77 -19.87 29.92 -7.38
CA LYS A 77 -21.10 30.68 -7.58
C LYS A 77 -20.94 32.19 -7.38
#